data_AF-A0A7Y4TXS2-F1
#
_entry.id   AF-A0A7Y4TXS2-F1
#
_cell.length_a   1.000
_cell.length_b   1.000
_cell.length_c   1.000
_cell.angle_alpha   90.00
_cell.angle_beta   90.00
_cell.angle_gamma   90.00
#
_symmetry.space_group_name_H-M   'P 1'
#
loop_
_entity.id
_entity.type
_entity.pdbx_description
1 polymer ?
#
loop_
_entity_poly.entity_id
_entity_poly.type
_entity_poly.pdbx_seq_one_letter_code
_entity_poly.pdbx_strand_id
1 'polypeptide(L)'
;MRNIFTIVGKELRSYFVSPVAYVVLTGFLLLGGWFFFNLLSRFNLLLSLYLQAQGQEAANRFNLNDYVIGPLMHNLAIVLVILVPMITMRAYAEERKGGTFELLLTSPVRTGEIVLGKFLASFLFIAIMIGLTLIYPAILIAFGNPEFGVMASGYLGLLLLATVFVAVGLLTSSFTENQIIAAVSGLVSTLLLYVIGWPAETAGDVLGPLLRYLSVTEHFAEMVRGIIDTRALVYFASLITLALFLTQRSVESLRWR
;
A
#
# COMPACT_ATOMS: atom_id res chain seq x y z
N MET A 1 4.70 -12.87 22.32
CA MET A 1 4.94 -13.56 21.02
C MET A 1 3.82 -14.54 20.67
N ARG A 2 3.54 -15.58 21.48
CA ARG A 2 2.45 -16.54 21.18
C ARG A 2 1.10 -15.85 20.96
N ASN A 3 0.76 -14.87 21.80
CA ASN A 3 -0.47 -14.08 21.69
C ASN A 3 -0.58 -13.33 20.35
N ILE A 4 0.51 -12.73 19.88
CA ILE A 4 0.55 -11.99 18.60
C ILE A 4 0.17 -12.92 17.46
N PHE A 5 0.82 -14.10 17.36
CA PHE A 5 0.52 -15.07 16.30
C PHE A 5 -0.90 -15.63 16.39
N THR A 6 -1.44 -15.82 17.61
CA THR A 6 -2.84 -16.20 17.78
C THR A 6 -3.80 -15.14 17.24
N ILE A 7 -3.53 -13.86 17.51
CA ILE A 7 -4.33 -12.75 16.97
C ILE A 7 -4.19 -12.71 15.44
N VAL A 8 -2.97 -12.79 14.90
CA VAL A 8 -2.74 -12.81 13.45
C VAL A 8 -3.53 -13.93 12.78
N GLY A 9 -3.49 -15.14 13.33
CA GLY A 9 -4.22 -16.29 12.79
C GLY A 9 -5.75 -16.09 12.84
N LYS A 10 -6.28 -15.54 13.93
CA LYS A 10 -7.71 -15.20 14.07
C LYS A 10 -8.13 -14.18 12.99
N GLU A 11 -7.39 -13.08 12.88
CA GLU A 11 -7.72 -11.96 11.98
C GLU A 11 -7.58 -12.37 10.50
N LEU A 12 -6.51 -13.08 10.12
CA LEU A 12 -6.36 -13.62 8.77
C LEU A 12 -7.49 -14.57 8.41
N ARG A 13 -7.88 -15.46 9.34
CA ARG A 13 -9.01 -16.36 9.11
C ARG A 13 -10.31 -15.58 8.91
N SER A 14 -10.52 -14.50 9.67
CA SER A 14 -11.68 -13.63 9.49
C SER A 14 -11.75 -13.03 8.08
N TYR A 15 -10.61 -12.57 7.54
CA TYR A 15 -10.55 -12.09 6.15
C TYR A 15 -10.95 -13.18 5.15
N PHE A 16 -10.31 -14.36 5.18
CA PHE A 16 -10.53 -15.42 4.19
C PHE A 16 -11.83 -16.22 4.35
N VAL A 17 -12.50 -16.14 5.50
CA VAL A 17 -13.84 -16.70 5.69
C VAL A 17 -14.89 -15.79 5.06
N SER A 18 -14.62 -14.48 4.95
CA SER A 18 -15.54 -13.54 4.33
C SER A 18 -15.45 -13.60 2.79
N PRO A 19 -16.60 -13.63 2.07
CA PRO A 19 -16.61 -13.50 0.61
C PRO A 19 -15.94 -12.20 0.11
N VAL A 20 -15.91 -11.17 0.95
CA VAL A 20 -15.35 -9.85 0.62
C VAL A 20 -13.88 -9.94 0.27
N ALA A 21 -13.09 -10.79 0.94
CA ALA A 21 -11.67 -10.95 0.65
C ALA A 21 -11.43 -11.42 -0.79
N TYR A 22 -12.19 -12.44 -1.24
CA TYR A 22 -12.06 -12.95 -2.61
C TYR A 22 -12.48 -11.93 -3.66
N VAL A 23 -13.53 -11.15 -3.38
CA VAL A 23 -13.96 -10.05 -4.26
C VAL A 23 -12.88 -8.98 -4.35
N VAL A 24 -12.27 -8.59 -3.23
CA VAL A 24 -11.20 -7.58 -3.20
C VAL A 24 -9.95 -8.08 -3.92
N LEU A 25 -9.50 -9.32 -3.66
CA LEU A 25 -8.34 -9.92 -4.32
C LEU A 25 -8.56 -10.03 -5.84
N THR A 26 -9.72 -10.54 -6.24
CA THR A 26 -10.06 -10.68 -7.67
C THR A 26 -10.18 -9.32 -8.33
N GLY A 27 -10.85 -8.36 -7.69
CA GLY A 27 -10.99 -6.99 -8.21
C GLY A 27 -9.65 -6.29 -8.38
N PHE A 28 -8.75 -6.41 -7.40
CA PHE A 28 -7.40 -5.85 -7.48
C PHE A 28 -6.59 -6.48 -8.63
N LEU A 29 -6.65 -7.81 -8.80
CA LEU A 29 -5.98 -8.49 -9.90
C LEU A 29 -6.58 -8.21 -11.28
N LEU A 30 -7.89 -8.04 -11.37
CA LEU A 30 -8.54 -7.67 -12.63
C LEU A 30 -8.18 -6.23 -13.03
N LEU A 31 -8.22 -5.29 -12.08
CA LEU A 31 -7.80 -3.91 -12.32
C LEU A 31 -6.30 -3.83 -12.66
N GLY A 32 -5.45 -4.53 -11.90
CA GLY A 32 -4.02 -4.61 -12.18
C GLY A 32 -3.73 -5.22 -13.56
N GLY A 33 -4.45 -6.28 -13.93
CA GLY A 33 -4.32 -6.95 -15.23
C GLY A 33 -4.79 -6.06 -16.37
N TRP A 34 -5.88 -5.32 -16.16
CA TRP A 34 -6.36 -4.32 -17.11
C TRP A 34 -5.34 -3.21 -17.33
N PHE A 35 -4.76 -2.65 -16.27
CA PHE A 35 -3.70 -1.64 -16.38
C PHE A 35 -2.47 -2.20 -17.10
N PHE A 36 -2.01 -3.38 -16.71
CA PHE A 36 -0.87 -4.05 -17.34
C PHE A 36 -1.09 -4.27 -18.83
N PHE A 37 -2.24 -4.83 -19.22
CA PHE A 37 -2.59 -5.08 -20.61
C PHE A 37 -2.63 -3.79 -21.44
N ASN A 38 -3.25 -2.73 -20.91
CA ASN A 38 -3.32 -1.44 -21.60
C ASN A 38 -1.93 -0.79 -21.76
N LEU A 39 -1.09 -0.83 -20.72
CA LEU A 39 0.28 -0.31 -20.77
C LEU A 39 1.15 -1.08 -21.76
N LEU A 40 1.07 -2.41 -21.74
CA LEU A 40 1.82 -3.27 -22.66
C LEU A 40 1.36 -3.09 -24.11
N SER A 41 0.04 -2.99 -24.35
CA SER A 41 -0.52 -2.74 -25.68
C SER A 41 -0.09 -1.37 -26.22
N ARG A 42 -0.08 -0.34 -25.36
CA ARG A 42 0.42 0.99 -25.71
C ARG A 42 1.91 0.96 -26.03
N PHE A 43 2.71 0.24 -25.24
CA PHE A 43 4.14 0.07 -25.49
C PHE A 43 4.39 -0.58 -26.86
N ASN A 44 3.70 -1.68 -27.17
CA ASN A 44 3.83 -2.38 -28.46
C ASN A 44 3.42 -1.50 -29.65
N LEU A 45 2.34 -0.72 -29.51
CA LEU A 45 1.93 0.25 -30.53
C LEU A 45 3.03 1.29 -30.77
N LEU A 46 3.55 1.90 -29.71
CA LEU A 46 4.62 2.89 -29.82
C LEU A 46 5.87 2.29 -30.46
N LEU A 47 6.31 1.12 -29.99
CA LEU A 47 7.48 0.44 -30.55
C LEU A 47 7.33 0.18 -32.06
N SER A 48 6.17 -0.28 -32.52
CA SER A 48 5.94 -0.55 -33.94
C SER A 48 5.95 0.70 -34.82
N LEU A 49 5.41 1.83 -34.34
CA LEU A 49 5.47 3.12 -35.04
C LEU A 49 6.91 3.64 -35.14
N TYR A 50 7.70 3.51 -34.07
CA TYR A 50 9.09 3.97 -34.06
C TYR A 50 10.00 3.14 -34.97
N LEU A 51 9.81 1.81 -34.99
CA LEU A 51 10.52 0.92 -35.91
C LEU A 51 10.26 1.27 -37.37
N GLN A 52 9.05 1.75 -37.71
CA GLN A 52 8.72 2.22 -39.05
C GLN A 52 9.35 3.58 -39.40
N ALA A 53 9.47 4.49 -38.43
CA ALA A 53 9.87 5.88 -38.68
C ALA A 53 11.39 6.15 -38.59
N GLN A 54 12.12 5.49 -37.67
CA GLN A 54 13.53 5.81 -37.36
C GLN A 54 14.48 4.60 -37.42
N GLY A 55 13.99 3.43 -37.86
CA GLY A 55 14.79 2.21 -37.94
C GLY A 55 15.08 1.56 -36.57
N GLN A 56 15.86 0.48 -36.56
CA GLN A 56 16.10 -0.36 -35.38
C GLN A 56 16.90 0.34 -34.25
N GLU A 57 17.70 1.37 -34.55
CA GLU A 57 18.53 2.04 -33.55
C GLU A 57 17.73 2.88 -32.54
N ALA A 58 16.56 3.40 -32.94
CA ALA A 58 15.66 4.12 -32.04
C ALA A 58 14.93 3.19 -31.06
N ALA A 59 14.75 1.91 -31.41
CA ALA A 59 14.07 0.92 -30.58
C ALA A 59 14.83 0.58 -29.30
N ASN A 60 16.17 0.67 -29.31
CA ASN A 60 17.01 0.43 -28.13
C ASN A 60 16.85 1.49 -27.03
N ARG A 61 16.20 2.63 -27.32
CA ARG A 61 15.86 3.64 -26.31
C ARG A 61 14.55 3.36 -25.58
N PHE A 62 13.75 2.39 -26.02
CA PHE A 62 12.48 2.03 -25.40
C PHE A 62 12.69 1.00 -24.30
N ASN A 63 12.63 1.45 -23.05
CA ASN A 63 12.74 0.58 -21.88
C ASN A 63 11.35 0.16 -21.38
N LEU A 64 11.10 -1.15 -21.25
CA LEU A 64 9.85 -1.67 -20.68
C LEU A 64 9.59 -1.13 -19.27
N ASN A 65 10.64 -0.85 -18.52
CA ASN A 65 10.51 -0.40 -17.14
C ASN A 65 9.83 0.98 -17.07
N ASP A 66 10.24 1.91 -17.93
CA ASP A 66 9.72 3.27 -17.92
C ASP A 66 8.27 3.35 -18.45
N TYR A 67 7.94 2.53 -19.44
CA TYR A 67 6.64 2.59 -20.12
C TYR A 67 5.59 1.63 -19.55
N VAL A 68 6.00 0.55 -18.90
CA VAL A 68 5.07 -0.47 -18.38
C VAL A 68 5.19 -0.61 -16.87
N ILE A 69 6.37 -0.94 -16.34
CA ILE A 69 6.52 -1.29 -14.91
C ILE A 69 6.27 -0.06 -14.02
N GLY A 70 6.93 1.05 -14.30
CA GLY A 70 6.81 2.27 -13.50
C GLY A 70 5.38 2.79 -13.42
N PRO A 71 4.68 2.98 -14.56
CA PRO A 71 3.27 3.36 -14.57
C PRO A 71 2.36 2.31 -13.91
N LEU A 72 2.64 1.01 -14.06
CA LEU A 72 1.88 -0.04 -13.39
C LEU A 72 1.98 0.09 -11.87
N MET A 73 3.19 0.30 -11.34
CA MET A 73 3.40 0.48 -9.89
C MET A 73 2.60 1.68 -9.35
N HIS A 74 2.59 2.81 -10.07
CA HIS A 74 1.79 3.98 -9.69
C HIS A 74 0.28 3.72 -9.77
N ASN A 75 -0.19 3.04 -10.81
CA ASN A 75 -1.60 2.67 -10.94
C ASN A 75 -2.05 1.75 -9.79
N LEU A 76 -1.23 0.76 -9.44
CA LEU A 76 -1.50 -0.12 -8.30
C LEU A 76 -1.49 0.66 -6.97
N ALA A 77 -0.56 1.60 -6.79
CA ALA A 77 -0.50 2.46 -5.61
C ALA A 77 -1.78 3.30 -5.44
N ILE A 78 -2.32 3.87 -6.52
CA ILE A 78 -3.60 4.61 -6.49
C ILE A 78 -4.75 3.70 -6.05
N VAL A 79 -4.81 2.46 -6.53
CA VAL A 79 -5.84 1.52 -6.10
C VAL A 79 -5.70 1.19 -4.61
N LEU A 80 -4.46 1.05 -4.10
CA LEU A 80 -4.20 0.80 -2.68
C LEU A 80 -4.63 1.96 -1.77
N VAL A 81 -4.56 3.21 -2.24
CA VAL A 81 -5.08 4.38 -1.49
C VAL A 81 -6.54 4.17 -1.07
N ILE A 82 -7.33 3.49 -1.91
CA ILE A 82 -8.75 3.21 -1.67
C ILE A 82 -8.96 1.87 -0.96
N LEU A 83 -8.32 0.82 -1.46
CA LEU A 83 -8.56 -0.53 -0.94
C LEU A 83 -8.05 -0.72 0.49
N VAL A 84 -6.89 -0.15 0.84
CA VAL A 84 -6.29 -0.39 2.15
C VAL A 84 -7.19 0.14 3.28
N PRO A 85 -7.69 1.40 3.27
CA PRO A 85 -8.67 1.88 4.23
C PRO A 85 -9.93 1.02 4.32
N MET A 86 -10.44 0.52 3.19
CA MET A 86 -11.62 -0.35 3.15
C MET A 86 -11.37 -1.70 3.82
N ILE A 87 -10.16 -2.24 3.73
CA ILE A 87 -9.77 -3.51 4.37
C ILE A 87 -9.53 -3.31 5.86
N THR A 88 -8.89 -2.21 6.26
CA THR A 88 -8.54 -1.94 7.66
C THR A 88 -9.67 -1.32 8.47
N MET A 89 -10.73 -0.78 7.83
CA MET A 89 -11.81 -0.06 8.53
C MET A 89 -12.45 -0.88 9.66
N ARG A 90 -12.52 -2.21 9.49
CA ARG A 90 -13.17 -3.14 10.43
C ARG A 90 -12.31 -3.50 11.64
N ALA A 91 -10.99 -3.30 11.56
CA ALA A 91 -10.03 -3.86 12.51
C ALA A 91 -10.33 -3.49 13.97
N TYR A 92 -10.78 -2.27 14.23
CA TYR A 92 -11.23 -1.82 15.55
C TYR A 92 -12.70 -1.42 15.57
N ALA A 93 -13.18 -0.72 14.54
CA ALA A 93 -14.55 -0.20 14.51
C ALA A 93 -15.61 -1.30 14.65
N GLU A 94 -15.39 -2.48 14.05
CA GLU A 94 -16.34 -3.60 14.13
C GLU A 94 -16.38 -4.23 15.53
N GLU A 95 -15.22 -4.41 16.16
CA GLU A 95 -15.15 -4.98 17.51
C GLU A 95 -15.74 -4.04 18.56
N ARG A 96 -15.58 -2.73 18.38
CA ARG A 96 -16.20 -1.73 19.27
C ARG A 96 -17.71 -1.72 19.13
N LYS A 97 -18.19 -1.64 17.88
CA LYS A 97 -19.63 -1.68 17.61
C LYS A 97 -20.29 -2.96 18.11
N GLY A 98 -19.56 -4.08 18.06
CA GLY A 98 -20.04 -5.39 18.52
C GLY A 98 -19.85 -5.67 20.01
N GLY A 99 -19.26 -4.74 20.79
CA GLY A 99 -18.98 -4.93 22.22
C GLY A 99 -17.90 -5.98 22.54
N THR A 100 -17.32 -6.64 21.53
CA THR A 100 -16.27 -7.65 21.72
C THR A 100 -14.92 -7.04 22.05
N PHE A 101 -14.77 -5.73 21.84
CA PHE A 101 -13.57 -4.99 22.20
C PHE A 101 -13.31 -4.98 23.72
N GLU A 102 -14.35 -4.94 24.55
CA GLU A 102 -14.22 -4.98 26.02
C GLU A 102 -13.68 -6.35 26.51
N LEU A 103 -14.14 -7.43 25.88
CA LEU A 103 -13.63 -8.79 26.12
C LEU A 103 -12.15 -8.90 25.75
N LEU A 104 -11.73 -8.20 24.71
CA LEU A 104 -10.33 -8.18 24.28
C LEU A 104 -9.46 -7.40 25.28
N LEU A 105 -9.94 -6.27 25.81
CA LEU A 105 -9.22 -5.44 26.78
C LEU A 105 -9.13 -6.05 28.19
N THR A 106 -10.09 -6.90 28.55
CA THR A 106 -10.10 -7.65 29.82
C THR A 106 -9.26 -8.93 29.77
N SER A 107 -8.94 -9.42 28.57
CA SER A 107 -8.03 -10.55 28.39
C SER A 107 -6.60 -10.21 28.85
N PRO A 108 -5.79 -11.20 29.28
CA PRO A 108 -4.41 -10.98 29.76
C PRO A 108 -3.43 -10.75 28.59
N VAL A 109 -3.78 -9.87 27.65
CA VAL A 109 -3.00 -9.53 26.46
C VAL A 109 -2.60 -8.06 26.54
N ARG A 110 -1.34 -7.75 26.20
CA ARG A 110 -0.85 -6.36 26.21
C ARG A 110 -1.40 -5.61 25.00
N THR A 111 -1.68 -4.31 25.16
CA THR A 111 -2.19 -3.47 24.06
C THR A 111 -1.28 -3.49 22.84
N GLY A 112 0.04 -3.43 23.03
CA GLY A 112 1.00 -3.56 21.93
C GLY A 112 0.91 -4.89 21.18
N GLU A 113 0.57 -6.00 21.85
CA GLU A 113 0.39 -7.30 21.18
C GLU A 113 -0.89 -7.31 20.31
N ILE A 114 -1.94 -6.61 20.75
CA ILE A 114 -3.19 -6.44 19.98
C ILE A 114 -2.92 -5.62 18.72
N VAL A 115 -2.28 -4.45 18.88
CA VAL A 115 -1.98 -3.56 17.75
C VAL A 115 -1.07 -4.23 16.73
N LEU A 116 0.02 -4.85 17.18
CA LEU A 116 0.93 -5.57 16.29
C LEU A 116 0.27 -6.78 15.63
N GLY A 117 -0.59 -7.51 16.35
CA GLY A 117 -1.31 -8.65 15.78
C GLY A 117 -2.25 -8.25 14.65
N LYS A 118 -3.06 -7.20 14.85
CA LYS A 118 -3.96 -6.67 13.82
C LYS A 118 -3.19 -6.06 12.64
N PHE A 119 -2.11 -5.32 12.92
CA PHE A 119 -1.22 -4.80 11.89
C PHE A 119 -0.62 -5.89 11.02
N LEU A 120 -0.03 -6.93 11.62
CA LEU A 120 0.57 -8.03 10.87
C LEU A 120 -0.46 -8.81 10.05
N ALA A 121 -1.69 -8.99 10.56
CA ALA A 121 -2.75 -9.64 9.81
C ALA A 121 -3.15 -8.83 8.57
N SER A 122 -3.41 -7.53 8.72
CA SER A 122 -3.75 -6.66 7.60
C SER A 122 -2.58 -6.52 6.61
N PHE A 123 -1.35 -6.38 7.12
CA PHE A 123 -0.14 -6.36 6.30
C PHE A 123 0.00 -7.65 5.47
N LEU A 124 -0.15 -8.83 6.07
CA LEU A 124 -0.05 -10.11 5.36
C LEU A 124 -1.13 -10.26 4.29
N PHE A 125 -2.36 -9.83 4.57
CA PHE A 125 -3.43 -9.84 3.56
C PHE A 125 -3.06 -8.97 2.35
N ILE A 126 -2.57 -7.75 2.59
CA ILE A 126 -2.11 -6.85 1.53
C ILE A 126 -0.85 -7.40 0.82
N ALA A 127 0.07 -8.01 1.54
CA ALA A 127 1.27 -8.63 0.97
C ALA A 127 0.91 -9.80 0.05
N ILE A 128 -0.09 -10.62 0.41
CA ILE A 128 -0.64 -11.66 -0.47
C ILE A 128 -1.25 -11.00 -1.71
N MET A 129 -2.06 -9.96 -1.53
CA MET A 129 -2.71 -9.24 -2.62
C MET A 129 -1.70 -8.66 -3.63
N ILE A 130 -0.62 -8.02 -3.15
CA ILE A 130 0.49 -7.53 -3.98
C ILE A 130 1.26 -8.72 -4.58
N GLY A 131 1.53 -9.76 -3.81
CA GLY A 131 2.24 -10.97 -4.26
C GLY A 131 1.55 -11.67 -5.42
N LEU A 132 0.22 -11.70 -5.45
CA LEU A 132 -0.54 -12.25 -6.59
C LEU A 132 -0.34 -11.45 -7.88
N THR A 133 0.01 -10.15 -7.80
CA THR A 133 0.33 -9.34 -8.99
C THR A 133 1.69 -9.67 -9.60
N LEU A 134 2.53 -10.49 -8.95
CA LEU A 134 3.82 -10.93 -9.50
C LEU A 134 3.68 -11.74 -10.80
N ILE A 135 2.46 -12.14 -11.16
CA ILE A 135 2.19 -12.70 -12.48
C ILE A 135 2.53 -11.72 -13.63
N TYR A 136 2.33 -10.40 -13.45
CA TYR A 136 2.65 -9.40 -14.48
C TYR A 136 4.16 -9.29 -14.76
N PRO A 137 5.04 -9.07 -13.76
CA PRO A 137 6.47 -9.07 -13.99
C PRO A 137 6.99 -10.44 -14.46
N ALA A 138 6.40 -11.56 -14.01
CA ALA A 138 6.79 -12.88 -14.52
C ALA A 138 6.58 -13.00 -16.04
N ILE A 139 5.47 -12.46 -16.57
CA ILE A 139 5.24 -12.38 -18.02
C ILE A 139 6.30 -11.51 -18.70
N LEU A 140 6.64 -10.35 -18.13
CA LEU A 140 7.68 -9.48 -18.71
C LEU A 140 9.06 -10.13 -18.70
N ILE A 141 9.44 -10.83 -17.64
CA ILE A 141 10.72 -11.55 -17.56
C ILE A 141 10.78 -12.63 -18.63
N ALA A 142 9.68 -13.36 -18.86
CA ALA A 142 9.63 -14.42 -19.86
C ALA A 142 9.71 -13.91 -21.31
N PHE A 143 9.16 -12.74 -21.61
CA PHE A 143 8.96 -12.29 -23.00
C PHE A 143 9.62 -10.95 -23.38
N GLY A 144 10.12 -10.16 -22.44
CA GLY A 144 10.51 -8.75 -22.66
C GLY A 144 11.90 -8.34 -22.18
N ASN A 145 12.60 -9.16 -21.40
CA ASN A 145 13.91 -8.84 -20.80
C ASN A 145 13.97 -7.50 -20.01
N PRO A 146 13.06 -7.26 -19.04
CA PRO A 146 13.06 -6.09 -18.17
C PRO A 146 14.24 -6.10 -17.19
N GLU A 147 14.65 -4.93 -16.71
CA GLU A 147 15.69 -4.87 -15.67
C GLU A 147 15.12 -5.28 -14.32
N PHE A 148 15.56 -6.46 -13.84
CA PHE A 148 15.06 -7.05 -12.61
C PHE A 148 15.24 -6.16 -11.37
N GLY A 149 16.35 -5.41 -11.29
CA GLY A 149 16.65 -4.55 -10.15
C GLY A 149 15.59 -3.45 -9.94
N VAL A 150 15.23 -2.75 -11.00
CA VAL A 150 14.22 -1.67 -11.00
C VAL A 150 12.83 -2.21 -10.66
N MET A 151 12.52 -3.40 -11.17
CA MET A 151 11.26 -4.07 -10.87
C MET A 151 11.17 -4.50 -9.40
N ALA A 152 12.22 -5.12 -8.86
CA ALA A 152 12.27 -5.55 -7.48
C ALA A 152 12.19 -4.35 -6.51
N SER A 153 12.88 -3.25 -6.81
CA SER A 153 12.80 -2.03 -6.00
C SER A 153 11.42 -1.39 -6.06
N GLY A 154 10.76 -1.37 -7.22
CA GLY A 154 9.40 -0.87 -7.38
C GLY A 154 8.38 -1.66 -6.55
N TYR A 155 8.48 -3.00 -6.56
CA TYR A 155 7.64 -3.86 -5.72
C TYR A 155 7.90 -3.69 -4.22
N LEU A 156 9.17 -3.53 -3.83
CA LEU A 156 9.52 -3.21 -2.44
C LEU A 156 8.91 -1.87 -2.01
N GLY A 157 9.03 -0.85 -2.86
CA GLY A 157 8.43 0.47 -2.62
C GLY A 157 6.91 0.40 -2.49
N LEU A 158 6.25 -0.39 -3.36
CA LEU A 158 4.81 -0.58 -3.32
C LEU A 158 4.38 -1.27 -2.01
N LEU A 159 5.14 -2.28 -1.56
CA LEU A 159 4.88 -2.97 -0.30
C LEU A 159 5.06 -2.03 0.91
N LEU A 160 6.12 -1.22 0.93
CA LEU A 160 6.35 -0.24 2.00
C LEU A 160 5.27 0.83 2.05
N LEU A 161 4.86 1.35 0.90
CA LEU A 161 3.75 2.30 0.77
C LEU A 161 2.45 1.70 1.30
N ALA A 162 2.13 0.46 0.88
CA ALA A 162 0.94 -0.24 1.35
C ALA A 162 0.98 -0.46 2.87
N THR A 163 2.17 -0.72 3.42
CA THR A 163 2.38 -0.90 4.87
C THR A 163 2.11 0.39 5.66
N VAL A 164 2.52 1.56 5.14
CA VAL A 164 2.14 2.86 5.71
C VAL A 164 0.62 3.03 5.68
N PHE A 165 -0.03 2.73 4.56
CA PHE A 165 -1.49 2.84 4.47
C PHE A 165 -2.20 1.90 5.43
N VAL A 166 -1.69 0.69 5.67
CA VAL A 166 -2.23 -0.23 6.67
C VAL A 166 -2.12 0.37 8.08
N ALA A 167 -0.96 0.92 8.43
CA ALA A 167 -0.74 1.53 9.74
C ALA A 167 -1.66 2.75 9.96
N VAL A 168 -1.83 3.60 8.94
CA VAL A 168 -2.76 4.74 8.97
C VAL A 168 -4.22 4.29 9.02
N GLY A 169 -4.58 3.27 8.26
CA GLY A 169 -5.95 2.73 8.26
C GLY A 169 -6.35 2.07 9.58
N LEU A 170 -5.39 1.46 10.29
CA LEU A 170 -5.61 1.00 11.67
C LEU A 170 -5.78 2.15 12.65
N LEU A 171 -4.98 3.20 12.49
CA LEU A 171 -5.08 4.41 13.31
C LEU A 171 -6.48 5.03 13.18
N THR A 172 -6.97 5.24 11.97
CA THR A 172 -8.30 5.84 11.75
C THR A 172 -9.44 4.92 12.22
N SER A 173 -9.33 3.60 12.01
CA SER A 173 -10.28 2.64 12.58
C SER A 173 -10.33 2.69 14.10
N SER A 174 -9.21 2.98 14.76
CA SER A 174 -9.15 3.10 16.23
C SER A 174 -9.84 4.35 16.80
N PHE A 175 -10.26 5.31 15.97
CA PHE A 175 -10.90 6.54 16.47
C PHE A 175 -12.42 6.50 16.44
N THR A 176 -13.02 5.46 15.87
CA THR A 176 -14.48 5.41 15.67
C THR A 176 -15.03 4.00 15.84
N GLU A 177 -16.30 3.92 16.16
CA GLU A 177 -17.08 2.68 16.24
C GLU A 177 -17.85 2.43 14.93
N ASN A 178 -17.89 3.41 14.03
CA ASN A 178 -18.59 3.30 12.75
C ASN A 178 -17.62 2.94 11.62
N GLN A 179 -17.78 1.76 11.03
CA GLN A 179 -16.96 1.28 9.90
C GLN A 179 -16.95 2.25 8.72
N ILE A 180 -18.06 2.91 8.42
CA ILE A 180 -18.14 3.88 7.31
C ILE A 180 -17.27 5.11 7.62
N ILE A 181 -17.35 5.63 8.85
CA ILE A 181 -16.51 6.76 9.27
C ILE A 181 -15.03 6.36 9.28
N ALA A 182 -14.70 5.14 9.72
CA ALA A 182 -13.34 4.61 9.69
C ALA A 182 -12.79 4.52 8.25
N ALA A 183 -13.61 4.03 7.31
CA ALA A 183 -13.25 3.92 5.91
C ALA A 183 -13.02 5.29 5.27
N VAL A 184 -13.96 6.23 5.46
CA VAL A 184 -13.88 7.57 4.87
C VAL A 184 -12.70 8.35 5.44
N SER A 185 -12.51 8.34 6.76
CA SER A 185 -11.35 9.00 7.39
C SER A 185 -10.03 8.37 7.00
N GLY A 186 -9.98 7.03 6.89
CA GLY A 186 -8.83 6.30 6.37
C GLY A 186 -8.49 6.69 4.94
N LEU A 187 -9.50 6.70 4.06
CA LEU A 187 -9.36 7.11 2.65
C LEU A 187 -8.87 8.55 2.52
N VAL A 188 -9.46 9.49 3.26
CA VAL A 188 -9.01 10.88 3.24
C VAL A 188 -7.56 10.97 3.73
N SER A 189 -7.19 10.23 4.77
CA SER A 189 -5.84 10.26 5.33
C SER A 189 -4.80 9.68 4.36
N THR A 190 -5.07 8.51 3.76
CA THR A 190 -4.17 7.89 2.77
C THR A 190 -4.09 8.71 1.49
N LEU A 191 -5.21 9.29 1.03
CA LEU A 191 -5.24 10.16 -0.14
C LEU A 191 -4.44 11.44 0.10
N LEU A 192 -4.62 12.11 1.25
CA LEU A 192 -3.85 13.30 1.61
C LEU A 192 -2.35 13.01 1.63
N LEU A 193 -1.92 11.90 2.24
CA LEU A 193 -0.52 11.48 2.21
C LEU A 193 -0.03 11.26 0.77
N TYR A 194 -0.85 10.68 -0.10
CA TYR A 194 -0.50 10.39 -1.49
C TYR A 194 -0.36 11.65 -2.36
N VAL A 195 -1.12 12.72 -2.08
CA VAL A 195 -1.14 13.95 -2.90
C VAL A 195 -0.43 15.15 -2.26
N ILE A 196 0.08 15.03 -1.03
CA ILE A 196 0.71 16.14 -0.29
C ILE A 196 1.87 16.80 -1.04
N GLY A 197 2.57 16.05 -1.89
CA GLY A 197 3.69 16.56 -2.69
C GLY A 197 3.28 17.37 -3.94
N TRP A 198 2.03 17.30 -4.40
CA TRP A 198 1.60 17.94 -5.66
C TRP A 198 1.82 19.47 -5.70
N PRO A 199 1.52 20.25 -4.65
CA PRO A 199 1.78 21.69 -4.65
C PRO A 199 3.26 22.05 -4.38
N ALA A 200 4.15 21.07 -4.21
CA ALA A 200 5.52 21.35 -3.77
C ALA A 200 6.35 22.17 -4.78
N GLU A 201 6.01 22.13 -6.07
CA GLU A 201 6.69 22.94 -7.10
C GLU A 201 6.26 24.42 -7.06
N THR A 202 5.03 24.71 -6.62
CA THR A 202 4.47 26.06 -6.60
C THR A 202 4.46 26.70 -5.22
N ALA A 203 4.84 25.96 -4.17
CA ALA A 203 4.82 26.41 -2.78
C ALA A 203 6.00 27.31 -2.35
N GLY A 204 6.93 27.61 -3.27
CA GLY A 204 8.12 28.44 -3.00
C GLY A 204 9.23 27.72 -2.24
N ASP A 205 10.31 28.44 -1.94
CA ASP A 205 11.60 27.85 -1.51
C ASP A 205 11.58 27.21 -0.11
N VAL A 206 10.62 27.59 0.74
CA VAL A 206 10.53 27.08 2.12
C VAL A 206 9.55 25.91 2.22
N LEU A 207 8.33 26.07 1.70
CA LEU A 207 7.28 25.05 1.81
C LEU A 207 7.48 23.92 0.78
N GLY A 208 8.02 24.21 -0.40
CA GLY A 208 8.26 23.22 -1.44
C GLY A 208 9.09 22.02 -0.96
N PRO A 209 10.31 22.24 -0.41
CA PRO A 209 11.14 21.14 0.10
C PRO A 209 10.48 20.33 1.22
N LEU A 210 9.72 20.98 2.12
CA LEU A 210 9.00 20.30 3.20
C LEU A 210 7.90 19.38 2.64
N LEU A 211 7.15 19.83 1.64
CA LEU A 211 6.10 19.04 1.00
C LEU A 211 6.67 17.84 0.24
N ARG A 212 7.82 17.99 -0.44
CA ARG A 212 8.52 16.86 -1.07
C ARG A 212 8.99 15.85 -0.03
N TYR A 213 9.55 16.31 1.08
CA TYR A 213 10.01 15.45 2.16
C TYR A 213 8.86 14.69 2.85
N LEU A 214 7.68 15.31 2.98
CA LEU A 214 6.49 14.64 3.52
C LEU A 214 5.73 13.80 2.48
N SER A 215 6.17 13.79 1.23
CA SER A 215 5.48 13.07 0.16
C SER A 215 5.86 11.60 0.15
N VAL A 216 4.88 10.73 0.42
CA VAL A 216 5.07 9.28 0.25
C VAL A 216 5.28 8.90 -1.22
N THR A 217 4.72 9.70 -2.13
CA THR A 217 4.78 9.49 -3.58
C THR A 217 6.16 9.80 -4.14
N GLU A 218 6.87 10.80 -3.62
CA GLU A 218 8.25 11.12 -4.05
C GLU A 218 9.22 9.98 -3.70
N HIS A 219 9.21 9.55 -2.43
CA HIS A 219 10.05 8.44 -1.97
C HIS A 219 9.70 7.12 -2.69
N PHE A 220 8.42 6.89 -2.98
CA PHE A 220 7.99 5.75 -3.77
C PHE A 220 8.46 5.85 -5.23
N ALA A 221 8.40 7.02 -5.86
CA ALA A 221 8.80 7.22 -7.25
C ALA A 221 10.30 6.97 -7.46
N GLU A 222 11.16 7.32 -6.51
CA GLU A 222 12.59 6.98 -6.55
C GLU A 222 12.81 5.46 -6.54
N MET A 223 12.09 4.73 -5.67
CA MET A 223 12.16 3.27 -5.60
C MET A 223 11.65 2.61 -6.88
N VAL A 224 10.61 3.16 -7.50
CA VAL A 224 10.09 2.69 -8.80
C VAL A 224 11.13 2.85 -9.92
N ARG A 225 12.05 3.81 -9.81
CA ARG A 225 13.15 4.02 -10.76
C ARG A 225 14.41 3.18 -10.48
N GLY A 226 14.38 2.27 -9.50
CA GLY A 226 15.56 1.47 -9.14
C GLY A 226 16.38 2.02 -7.98
N ILE A 227 16.02 3.18 -7.42
CA ILE A 227 16.84 3.87 -6.43
C ILE A 227 16.31 3.55 -5.03
N ILE A 228 17.04 2.73 -4.28
CA ILE A 228 16.75 2.45 -2.88
C ILE A 228 17.70 3.27 -2.01
N ASP A 229 17.24 4.43 -1.55
CA ASP A 229 17.94 5.23 -0.55
C ASP A 229 17.50 4.82 0.87
N THR A 230 18.46 4.86 1.79
CA THR A 230 18.25 4.69 3.23
C THR A 230 17.26 5.72 3.76
N ARG A 231 17.22 6.93 3.17
CA ARG A 231 16.28 8.00 3.53
C ARG A 231 14.82 7.56 3.34
N ALA A 232 14.51 6.94 2.20
CA ALA A 232 13.17 6.42 1.92
C ALA A 232 12.78 5.33 2.92
N LEU A 233 13.69 4.40 3.22
CA LEU A 233 13.43 3.33 4.20
C LEU A 233 13.15 3.87 5.60
N VAL A 234 13.97 4.82 6.06
CA VAL A 234 13.78 5.48 7.35
C VAL A 234 12.47 6.27 7.38
N TYR A 235 12.14 6.96 6.28
CA TYR A 235 10.88 7.69 6.14
C TYR A 235 9.66 6.77 6.29
N PHE A 236 9.58 5.69 5.50
CA PHE A 236 8.48 4.72 5.61
C PHE A 236 8.41 4.09 7.01
N ALA A 237 9.55 3.67 7.57
CA ALA A 237 9.61 3.11 8.93
C ALA A 237 9.14 4.11 9.99
N SER A 238 9.46 5.40 9.85
CA SER A 238 9.05 6.44 10.78
C SER A 238 7.53 6.64 10.78
N LEU A 239 6.89 6.68 9.60
CA LEU A 239 5.45 6.80 9.47
C LEU A 239 4.72 5.58 10.02
N ILE A 240 5.20 4.36 9.71
CA ILE A 240 4.63 3.12 10.25
C ILE A 240 4.69 3.14 11.78
N THR A 241 5.87 3.44 12.34
CA THR A 241 6.08 3.44 13.79
C THR A 241 5.22 4.49 14.47
N LEU A 242 5.14 5.70 13.91
CA LEU A 242 4.31 6.79 14.43
C LEU A 242 2.83 6.41 14.43
N ALA A 243 2.31 5.91 13.31
CA ALA A 243 0.90 5.54 13.19
C ALA A 243 0.53 4.38 14.13
N LEU A 244 1.39 3.37 14.27
CA LEU A 244 1.19 2.27 15.22
C LEU A 244 1.28 2.72 16.67
N PHE A 245 2.22 3.62 17.01
CA PHE A 245 2.32 4.22 18.33
C PHE A 245 1.04 5.00 18.70
N LEU A 246 0.54 5.83 17.79
CA LEU A 246 -0.71 6.58 18.00
C LEU A 246 -1.91 5.63 18.12
N THR A 247 -1.93 4.53 17.35
CA THR A 247 -2.96 3.49 17.46
C THR A 247 -2.93 2.84 18.84
N GLN A 248 -1.74 2.51 19.35
CA GLN A 248 -1.58 1.96 20.69
C GLN A 248 -2.10 2.92 21.76
N ARG A 249 -1.79 4.22 21.67
CA ARG A 249 -2.28 5.23 22.62
C ARG A 249 -3.78 5.41 22.57
N SER A 250 -4.36 5.40 21.37
CA SER A 250 -5.80 5.40 21.17
C SER A 250 -6.47 4.23 21.89
N VAL A 251 -5.96 3.01 21.70
CA VAL A 251 -6.49 1.78 22.33
C VAL A 251 -6.28 1.77 23.85
N GLU A 252 -5.12 2.21 24.35
CA GLU A 252 -4.84 2.30 25.79
C GLU A 252 -5.80 3.27 26.50
N SER A 253 -6.12 4.40 25.88
CA SER A 253 -7.02 5.41 26.48
C SER A 253 -8.40 4.87 26.82
N LEU A 254 -8.87 3.84 26.09
CA LEU A 254 -10.16 3.21 26.29
C LEU A 254 -10.16 2.16 27.40
N ARG A 255 -8.97 1.67 27.80
CA ARG A 255 -8.84 0.74 28.92
C ARG A 255 -9.04 1.43 30.28
N TRP A 256 -8.93 2.75 30.31
CA TRP A 256 -9.04 3.55 31.54
C TRP A 256 -10.37 4.29 31.67
N ARG A 257 -11.30 4.09 30.72
CA ARG A 257 -12.69 4.55 30.81
C ARG A 257 -13.56 3.44 31.36
#